data_AF-A0A2H1IKV8-F1
#
_entry.id   AF-A0A2H1IKV8-F1
#
_cell.length_a   1.000
_cell.length_b   1.000
_cell.length_c   1.000
_cell.angle_alpha   90.00
_cell.angle_beta   90.00
_cell.angle_gamma   90.00
#
_symmetry.space_group_name_H-M   'P 1'
#
loop_
_entity.id
_entity.type
_entity.pdbx_description
1 polymer ?
#
loop_
_entity_poly.entity_id
_entity_poly.type
_entity_poly.pdbx_seq_one_letter_code
_entity_poly.pdbx_strand_id
1 'polypeptide(L)'
;MPHMYNVITARECASAGIPRATVDAARSCCLTRLSRGIFTVTRRCGRHEDFQTAIDDPTVLDLRSSLAQKKSIADSEQLRRLEHLSVLDAYRFYKPDDVIGGTSAAIIHGIPLSRGFPPQRTRRTRTDAAGREYDARLTLGAPGSPVRVEVWNVRRTYTSRWVVRRQAELGDTQRTPRWQGVPVTTAPRTAIDLARIGTTLDGLVACDWLLADAAGRHGHDGRQRMRERMAEAINDCSGLRGVNRARAALDSATGSSESVSESIALHRMNELGIEDIRQQIVIRDSEDSVIGRVDFLVVAADSTPVVIEVDGAIKYSGYHSVGTAGADNPLFREKKREDALRRMGYRVVRLVWADLWDVSRLRMLLREAHIAC
;
A
#
# COMPACT_ATOMS: atom_id res chain seq x y z
N MET A 1 -13.18 16.16 10.28
CA MET A 1 -14.36 15.52 10.89
C MET A 1 -13.86 14.30 11.65
N PRO A 2 -14.36 13.98 12.86
CA PRO A 2 -13.99 12.74 13.53
C PRO A 2 -14.38 11.59 12.60
N HIS A 3 -13.42 10.77 12.23
CA HIS A 3 -13.68 9.64 11.37
C HIS A 3 -14.34 8.54 12.21
N MET A 4 -15.53 8.14 11.77
CA MET A 4 -16.35 7.10 12.37
C MET A 4 -15.81 5.75 11.86
N TYR A 5 -15.40 4.84 12.75
CA TYR A 5 -14.69 3.61 12.32
C TYR A 5 -15.18 2.32 12.98
N ASN A 6 -16.38 2.33 13.54
CA ASN A 6 -16.93 1.19 14.27
C ASN A 6 -16.00 0.71 15.40
N VAL A 7 -15.42 1.64 16.16
CA VAL A 7 -14.48 1.35 17.23
C VAL A 7 -15.00 1.82 18.57
N ILE A 8 -14.82 0.98 19.59
CA ILE A 8 -15.07 1.30 20.98
C ILE A 8 -13.83 0.98 21.82
N THR A 9 -13.51 1.87 22.74
CA THR A 9 -12.41 1.71 23.68
C THR A 9 -12.87 1.05 24.99
N ALA A 10 -11.94 0.43 25.70
CA ALA A 10 -12.19 -0.09 27.04
C ALA A 10 -12.62 1.01 28.03
N ARG A 11 -12.20 2.26 27.79
CA ARG A 11 -12.61 3.42 28.59
C ARG A 11 -14.06 3.78 28.31
N GLU A 12 -14.47 3.86 27.04
CA GLU A 12 -15.87 4.11 26.68
C GLU A 12 -16.79 3.01 27.19
N CYS A 13 -16.37 1.74 27.10
CA CYS A 13 -17.11 0.63 27.71
C CYS A 13 -17.31 0.84 29.22
N ALA A 14 -16.25 1.21 29.95
CA ALA A 14 -16.34 1.46 31.38
C ALA A 14 -17.24 2.66 31.71
N SER A 15 -17.13 3.75 30.95
CA SER A 15 -17.97 4.95 31.11
C SER A 15 -19.44 4.67 30.80
N ALA A 16 -19.73 3.77 29.86
CA ALA A 16 -21.07 3.34 29.52
C ALA A 16 -21.63 2.24 30.46
N GLY A 17 -20.87 1.84 31.49
CA GLY A 17 -21.29 0.79 32.43
C GLY A 17 -21.24 -0.63 31.87
N ILE A 18 -20.63 -0.85 30.70
CA ILE A 18 -20.51 -2.17 30.07
C ILE A 18 -19.49 -3.02 30.86
N PRO A 19 -19.90 -4.14 31.47
CA PRO A 19 -18.98 -4.98 32.24
C PRO A 19 -17.86 -5.57 31.38
N ARG A 20 -16.68 -5.74 31.99
CA ARG A 20 -15.54 -6.39 31.31
C ARG A 20 -15.88 -7.81 30.82
N ALA A 21 -16.70 -8.54 31.56
CA ALA A 21 -17.20 -9.86 31.16
C ALA A 21 -17.98 -9.81 29.84
N THR A 22 -18.80 -8.77 29.63
CA THR A 22 -19.55 -8.54 28.38
C THR A 22 -18.61 -8.26 27.21
N VAL A 23 -17.58 -7.42 27.43
CA VAL A 23 -16.55 -7.16 26.41
C VAL A 23 -15.80 -8.45 26.06
N ASP A 24 -15.42 -9.26 27.05
CA ASP A 24 -14.70 -10.51 26.83
C ASP A 24 -15.56 -11.57 26.13
N ALA A 25 -16.86 -11.67 26.46
CA ALA A 25 -17.81 -12.51 25.74
C ALA A 25 -17.96 -12.06 24.28
N ALA A 26 -18.12 -10.76 24.05
CA ALA A 26 -18.28 -10.20 22.70
C ALA A 26 -17.04 -10.37 21.82
N ARG A 27 -15.83 -10.48 22.39
CA ARG A 27 -14.59 -10.76 21.63
C ARG A 27 -14.59 -12.12 20.93
N SER A 28 -15.43 -13.06 21.38
CA SER A 28 -15.65 -14.35 20.72
C SER A 28 -16.78 -14.31 19.69
N CYS A 29 -17.46 -13.17 19.56
CA CYS A 29 -18.67 -13.02 18.76
C CYS A 29 -18.58 -11.85 17.76
N CYS A 30 -18.73 -10.61 18.22
CA CYS A 30 -18.89 -9.43 17.36
C CYS A 30 -17.82 -8.35 17.56
N LEU A 31 -16.90 -8.50 18.51
CA LEU A 31 -15.78 -7.59 18.71
C LEU A 31 -14.45 -8.21 18.31
N THR A 32 -13.59 -7.43 17.66
CA THR A 32 -12.19 -7.80 17.44
C THR A 32 -11.28 -6.77 18.09
N ARG A 33 -10.26 -7.24 18.81
CA ARG A 33 -9.30 -6.36 19.48
C ARG A 33 -8.20 -5.93 18.52
N LEU A 34 -8.26 -4.68 18.06
CA LEU A 34 -7.26 -4.10 17.17
C LEU A 34 -6.02 -3.60 17.92
N SER A 35 -6.19 -3.03 19.12
CA SER A 35 -5.06 -2.52 19.91
C SER A 35 -5.26 -2.68 21.43
N ARG A 36 -4.37 -2.10 22.23
CA ARG A 36 -4.47 -2.10 23.69
C ARG A 36 -5.74 -1.35 24.13
N GLY A 37 -6.81 -2.09 24.41
CA GLY A 37 -8.06 -1.50 24.90
C GLY A 37 -8.85 -0.79 23.80
N ILE A 38 -8.64 -1.15 22.54
CA ILE A 38 -9.35 -0.62 21.38
C ILE A 38 -9.93 -1.82 20.62
N PHE A 39 -11.23 -1.80 20.40
CA PHE A 39 -11.99 -2.89 19.80
C PHE A 39 -12.78 -2.36 18.61
N THR A 40 -12.87 -3.15 17.54
CA THR A 40 -13.76 -2.85 16.40
C THR A 40 -14.95 -3.79 16.42
N VAL A 41 -16.13 -3.24 16.11
CA VAL A 41 -17.35 -4.01 15.89
C VAL A 41 -17.29 -4.62 14.50
N THR A 42 -17.37 -5.95 14.44
CA THR A 42 -17.19 -6.73 13.21
C THR A 42 -18.49 -7.10 12.52
N ARG A 43 -19.59 -7.13 13.28
CA ARG A 43 -20.96 -7.42 12.79
C ARG A 43 -21.98 -6.90 13.79
N ARG A 44 -23.20 -6.63 13.31
CA ARG A 44 -24.37 -6.41 14.19
C ARG A 44 -24.72 -7.72 14.90
N CYS A 45 -25.05 -7.64 16.18
CA CYS A 45 -25.35 -8.79 17.02
C CYS A 45 -26.46 -8.44 18.02
N GLY A 46 -27.55 -9.22 18.02
CA GLY A 46 -28.64 -9.05 18.99
C GLY A 46 -28.32 -9.53 20.41
N ARG A 47 -27.18 -10.20 20.63
CA ARG A 47 -26.75 -10.62 21.99
C ARG A 47 -25.87 -9.59 22.69
N HIS A 48 -25.33 -8.62 21.96
CA HIS A 48 -24.44 -7.60 22.51
C HIS A 48 -24.85 -6.23 21.98
N GLU A 49 -26.09 -5.84 22.27
CA GLU A 49 -26.71 -4.60 21.78
C GLU A 49 -25.96 -3.36 22.26
N ASP A 50 -25.29 -3.44 23.41
CA ASP A 50 -24.44 -2.38 23.98
C ASP A 50 -23.39 -1.82 23.00
N PHE A 51 -22.91 -2.65 22.06
CA PHE A 51 -21.90 -2.23 21.08
C PHE A 51 -22.48 -1.68 19.77
N GLN A 52 -23.80 -1.70 19.59
CA GLN A 52 -24.42 -1.16 18.38
C GLN A 52 -24.24 0.36 18.28
N THR A 53 -24.17 1.05 19.42
CA THR A 53 -23.92 2.49 19.52
C THR A 53 -22.55 2.91 18.98
N ALA A 54 -21.59 1.98 18.93
CA ALA A 54 -20.28 2.22 18.34
C ALA A 54 -20.28 2.04 16.82
N ILE A 55 -21.38 1.59 16.20
CA ILE A 55 -21.48 1.39 14.74
C ILE A 55 -21.80 2.73 14.09
N ASP A 56 -20.75 3.50 13.89
CA ASP A 56 -20.80 4.87 13.41
C ASP A 56 -20.61 4.98 11.89
N ASP A 57 -19.99 3.98 11.25
CA ASP A 57 -19.72 3.96 9.81
C ASP A 57 -20.17 2.63 9.18
N PRO A 58 -21.22 2.61 8.34
CA PRO A 58 -21.67 1.39 7.68
C PRO A 58 -20.58 0.77 6.78
N THR A 59 -19.68 1.59 6.22
CA THR A 59 -18.63 1.16 5.28
C THR A 59 -17.76 0.05 5.85
N VAL A 60 -17.39 0.14 7.14
CA VAL A 60 -16.55 -0.88 7.78
C VAL A 60 -17.27 -2.23 7.87
N LEU A 61 -18.58 -2.25 8.11
CA LEU A 61 -19.37 -3.50 8.13
C LEU A 61 -19.62 -4.03 6.72
N ASP A 62 -19.83 -3.14 5.75
CA ASP A 62 -20.04 -3.52 4.35
C ASP A 62 -18.78 -4.17 3.77
N LEU A 63 -17.60 -3.58 4.00
CA LEU A 63 -16.32 -4.16 3.61
C LEU A 63 -16.08 -5.54 4.24
N ARG A 64 -16.41 -5.70 5.52
CA ARG A 64 -16.33 -7.02 6.20
C ARG A 64 -17.28 -8.04 5.59
N SER A 65 -18.50 -7.62 5.29
CA SER A 65 -19.53 -8.48 4.70
C SER A 65 -19.12 -8.90 3.28
N SER A 66 -18.63 -7.95 2.49
CA SER A 66 -18.05 -8.20 1.16
C SER A 66 -16.92 -9.22 1.24
N LEU A 67 -15.98 -9.05 2.17
CA LEU A 67 -14.86 -9.99 2.38
C LEU A 67 -15.30 -11.40 2.80
N ALA A 68 -16.42 -11.53 3.51
CA ALA A 68 -16.98 -12.82 3.88
C ALA A 68 -17.59 -13.55 2.66
N GLN A 69 -18.15 -12.78 1.72
CA GLN A 69 -18.79 -13.30 0.51
C GLN A 69 -17.80 -13.54 -0.63
N LYS A 70 -16.82 -12.65 -0.80
CA LYS A 70 -15.84 -12.65 -1.88
C LYS A 70 -14.48 -12.23 -1.33
N LYS A 71 -13.42 -12.93 -1.74
CA LYS A 71 -12.04 -12.55 -1.39
C LYS A 71 -11.60 -11.35 -2.26
N SER A 72 -12.06 -10.15 -1.93
CA SER A 72 -11.61 -8.90 -2.57
C SER A 72 -10.32 -8.40 -1.92
N ILE A 73 -9.29 -8.26 -2.75
CA ILE A 73 -8.00 -7.69 -2.37
C ILE A 73 -8.18 -6.23 -1.97
N ALA A 74 -8.81 -5.40 -2.81
CA ALA A 74 -9.01 -3.97 -2.55
C ALA A 74 -9.78 -3.72 -1.24
N ASP A 75 -10.89 -4.45 -1.02
CA ASP A 75 -11.71 -4.29 0.19
C ASP A 75 -10.91 -4.65 1.44
N SER A 76 -10.04 -5.66 1.36
CA SER A 76 -9.16 -6.04 2.45
C SER A 76 -8.16 -4.93 2.79
N GLU A 77 -7.61 -4.26 1.79
CA GLU A 77 -6.69 -3.13 1.96
C GLU A 77 -7.38 -1.92 2.57
N GLN A 78 -8.55 -1.58 2.02
CA GLN A 78 -9.35 -0.47 2.50
C GLN A 78 -9.77 -0.71 3.96
N LEU A 79 -10.23 -1.91 4.29
CA LEU A 79 -10.58 -2.26 5.66
C LEU A 79 -9.38 -2.17 6.60
N ARG A 80 -8.18 -2.65 6.20
CA ARG A 80 -6.97 -2.50 7.03
C ARG A 80 -6.59 -1.05 7.26
N ARG A 81 -6.70 -0.22 6.22
CA ARG A 81 -6.42 1.21 6.32
C ARG A 81 -7.37 1.89 7.30
N LEU A 82 -8.67 1.59 7.21
CA LEU A 82 -9.68 2.09 8.14
C LEU A 82 -9.38 1.63 9.57
N GLU A 83 -9.18 0.33 9.81
CA GLU A 83 -8.83 -0.22 11.13
C GLU A 83 -7.58 0.43 11.74
N HIS A 84 -6.56 0.72 10.91
CA HIS A 84 -5.34 1.37 11.35
C HIS A 84 -5.59 2.83 11.74
N LEU A 85 -6.32 3.58 10.93
CA LEU A 85 -6.73 4.96 11.25
C LEU A 85 -7.58 5.02 12.51
N SER A 86 -8.51 4.07 12.72
CA SER A 86 -9.31 4.01 13.95
C SER A 86 -8.44 3.85 15.18
N VAL A 87 -7.43 2.98 15.09
CA VAL A 87 -6.48 2.81 16.17
C VAL A 87 -5.69 4.08 16.38
N LEU A 88 -5.20 4.75 15.33
CA LEU A 88 -4.48 6.03 15.49
C LEU A 88 -5.35 7.10 16.15
N ASP A 89 -6.64 7.16 15.84
CA ASP A 89 -7.60 8.08 16.44
C ASP A 89 -7.92 7.81 17.91
N ALA A 90 -8.03 6.53 18.28
CA ALA A 90 -8.34 6.10 19.65
C ALA A 90 -7.09 5.83 20.52
N TYR A 91 -5.89 5.78 19.95
CA TYR A 91 -4.67 5.45 20.69
C TYR A 91 -4.28 6.59 21.64
N ARG A 92 -4.07 6.24 22.92
CA ARG A 92 -3.72 7.20 23.99
C ARG A 92 -2.45 6.84 24.75
N PHE A 93 -1.70 5.83 24.30
CA PHE A 93 -0.46 5.39 24.97
C PHE A 93 0.80 6.00 24.35
N TYR A 94 0.67 7.18 23.73
CA TYR A 94 1.81 7.97 23.28
C TYR A 94 2.62 8.46 24.48
N LYS A 95 3.92 8.67 24.28
CA LYS A 95 4.85 9.24 25.25
C LYS A 95 5.20 10.67 24.85
N PRO A 96 5.72 11.49 25.79
CA PRO A 96 6.35 12.75 25.43
C PRO A 96 7.38 12.52 24.32
N ASP A 97 7.42 13.45 23.37
CA ASP A 97 8.32 13.44 22.21
C ASP A 97 8.07 12.30 21.20
N ASP A 98 6.99 11.51 21.34
CA ASP A 98 6.58 10.59 20.28
C ASP A 98 6.17 11.38 19.02
N VAL A 99 6.69 10.98 17.86
CA VAL A 99 6.30 11.46 16.53
C VAL A 99 5.80 10.27 15.72
N ILE A 100 4.56 10.30 15.22
CA ILE A 100 4.01 9.21 14.40
C ILE A 100 4.82 9.09 13.11
N GLY A 101 5.26 7.88 12.79
CA GLY A 101 6.17 7.60 11.68
C GLY A 101 5.89 6.25 11.01
N GLY A 102 6.75 5.87 10.06
CA GLY A 102 6.69 4.58 9.38
C GLY A 102 5.32 4.31 8.72
N THR A 103 4.83 3.07 8.86
CA THR A 103 3.52 2.66 8.31
C THR A 103 2.37 3.50 8.84
N SER A 104 2.43 3.96 10.08
CA SER A 104 1.37 4.77 10.68
C SER A 104 1.28 6.16 10.04
N ALA A 105 2.42 6.81 9.80
CA ALA A 105 2.45 8.06 9.06
C ALA A 105 2.07 7.86 7.58
N ALA A 106 2.48 6.75 6.96
CA ALA A 106 2.10 6.44 5.58
C ALA A 106 0.58 6.35 5.41
N ILE A 107 -0.09 5.71 6.37
CA ILE A 107 -1.54 5.64 6.43
C ILE A 107 -2.16 7.04 6.57
N ILE A 108 -1.66 7.88 7.47
CA ILE A 108 -2.14 9.27 7.61
C ILE A 108 -1.98 10.05 6.30
N HIS A 109 -0.86 9.89 5.60
CA HIS A 109 -0.55 10.62 4.36
C HIS A 109 -1.24 10.11 3.10
N GLY A 110 -1.87 8.92 3.14
CA GLY A 110 -2.41 8.32 1.91
C GLY A 110 -1.40 7.52 1.10
N ILE A 111 -0.17 7.39 1.59
CA ILE A 111 0.91 6.68 0.89
C ILE A 111 0.57 5.18 0.82
N PRO A 112 0.57 4.56 -0.38
CA PRO A 112 0.35 3.13 -0.54
C PRO A 112 1.51 2.33 0.05
N LEU A 113 1.22 1.15 0.60
CA LEU A 113 2.21 0.23 1.14
C LEU A 113 2.36 -0.96 0.18
N SER A 114 3.60 -1.39 -0.06
CA SER A 114 3.84 -2.55 -0.92
C SER A 114 3.28 -3.81 -0.26
N ARG A 115 2.45 -4.58 -0.99
CA ARG A 115 1.95 -5.86 -0.49
C ARG A 115 3.06 -6.89 -0.43
N GLY A 116 3.01 -7.72 0.61
CA GLY A 116 3.86 -8.91 0.71
C GLY A 116 3.43 -10.03 -0.23
N PHE A 117 4.27 -10.34 -1.22
CA PHE A 117 4.69 -11.72 -1.44
C PHE A 117 6.11 -11.85 -0.85
N PRO A 118 6.45 -12.95 -0.16
CA PRO A 118 7.78 -13.07 0.41
C PRO A 118 8.81 -13.19 -0.72
N PRO A 119 9.90 -12.39 -0.76
CA PRO A 119 11.13 -12.93 -1.32
C PRO A 119 11.44 -14.17 -0.47
N GLN A 120 11.50 -15.34 -1.09
CA GLN A 120 11.59 -16.65 -0.44
C GLN A 120 12.80 -16.85 0.50
N ARG A 121 13.67 -15.85 0.71
CA ARG A 121 14.95 -16.03 1.41
C ARG A 121 15.25 -15.19 2.65
N THR A 122 14.35 -14.35 3.15
CA THR A 122 14.60 -13.66 4.44
C THR A 122 13.35 -13.51 5.31
N ARG A 123 12.76 -14.64 5.75
CA ARG A 123 11.86 -14.65 6.92
C ARG A 123 12.69 -14.27 8.14
N ARG A 124 12.61 -13.02 8.61
CA ARG A 124 12.93 -12.68 10.00
C ARG A 124 11.62 -12.62 10.76
N THR A 125 11.05 -13.78 11.07
CA THR A 125 9.92 -13.89 11.99
C THR A 125 10.42 -13.56 13.40
N ARG A 126 9.69 -12.69 14.11
CA ARG A 126 9.84 -12.54 15.57
C ARG A 126 8.66 -13.23 16.23
N THR A 127 8.95 -14.12 17.17
CA THR A 127 7.96 -14.84 17.96
C THR A 127 7.60 -14.01 19.20
N ASP A 128 6.31 -13.80 19.49
CA ASP A 128 5.91 -13.26 20.80
C ASP A 128 5.93 -14.33 21.89
N ALA A 129 5.74 -13.89 23.14
CA ALA A 129 5.66 -14.77 24.32
C ALA A 129 4.52 -15.80 24.28
N ALA A 130 3.64 -15.73 23.27
CA ALA A 130 2.56 -16.69 23.04
C ALA A 130 2.82 -17.57 21.79
N GLY A 131 4.05 -17.61 21.28
CA GLY A 131 4.43 -18.46 20.15
C GLY A 131 3.97 -17.97 18.77
N ARG A 132 3.39 -16.76 18.68
CA ARG A 132 2.91 -16.23 17.39
C ARG A 132 4.04 -15.57 16.62
N GLU A 133 4.27 -16.02 15.40
CA GLU A 133 5.21 -15.41 14.46
C GLU A 133 4.62 -14.12 13.88
N TYR A 134 5.38 -13.02 13.92
CA TYR A 134 5.05 -11.79 13.21
C TYR A 134 6.10 -11.51 12.15
N ASP A 135 5.65 -11.20 10.93
CA ASP A 135 6.50 -10.76 9.84
C ASP A 135 7.01 -9.34 10.14
N ALA A 136 8.32 -9.11 10.05
CA ALA A 136 8.94 -7.82 10.32
C ALA A 136 8.78 -6.81 9.16
N ARG A 137 7.80 -7.04 8.27
CA ARG A 137 7.55 -6.24 7.07
C ARG A 137 6.64 -5.06 7.38
N LEU A 138 6.76 -3.99 6.59
CA LEU A 138 5.88 -2.81 6.60
C LEU A 138 4.50 -3.12 5.98
N THR A 139 3.91 -4.26 6.35
CA THR A 139 2.57 -4.66 5.89
C THR A 139 1.57 -4.49 7.01
N LEU A 140 0.33 -4.09 6.69
CA LEU A 140 -0.71 -3.92 7.70
C LEU A 140 -1.23 -5.24 8.27
N GLY A 141 -0.89 -6.42 7.75
CA GLY A 141 -1.48 -7.71 8.15
C GLY A 141 -2.92 -7.91 7.63
N ALA A 142 -3.56 -9.03 7.96
CA ALA A 142 -4.94 -9.34 7.51
C ALA A 142 -6.01 -8.60 8.34
N PRO A 143 -7.21 -8.30 7.80
CA PRO A 143 -8.26 -7.60 8.55
C PRO A 143 -8.57 -8.21 9.92
N GLY A 144 -8.78 -7.37 10.93
CA GLY A 144 -8.92 -7.78 12.33
C GLY A 144 -7.62 -8.16 13.03
N SER A 145 -6.49 -8.23 12.32
CA SER A 145 -5.18 -8.45 12.95
C SER A 145 -4.77 -7.26 13.81
N PRO A 146 -3.97 -7.49 14.87
CA PRO A 146 -3.40 -6.43 15.70
C PRO A 146 -2.83 -5.29 14.87
N VAL A 147 -3.25 -4.07 15.18
CA VAL A 147 -2.68 -2.86 14.62
C VAL A 147 -1.54 -2.42 15.51
N ARG A 148 -0.42 -2.11 14.85
CA ARG A 148 0.81 -1.68 15.51
C ARG A 148 1.10 -0.24 15.12
N VAL A 149 1.02 0.66 16.10
CA VAL A 149 1.36 2.08 15.92
C VAL A 149 2.87 2.22 15.83
N GLU A 150 3.37 2.93 14.83
CA GLU A 150 4.79 3.20 14.65
C GLU A 150 5.09 4.66 14.95
N VAL A 151 6.07 4.89 15.82
CA VAL A 151 6.50 6.23 16.22
C VAL A 151 8.02 6.29 16.36
N TRP A 152 8.54 7.51 16.20
CA TRP A 152 9.89 7.91 16.55
C TRP A 152 9.90 8.57 17.92
N ASN A 153 10.98 8.39 18.69
CA ASN A 153 11.18 9.05 19.97
C ASN A 153 12.67 9.30 20.22
N VAL A 154 13.03 10.44 20.79
CA VAL A 154 14.44 10.82 21.03
C VAL A 154 15.17 9.90 22.03
N ARG A 155 14.46 9.36 23.03
CA ARG A 155 15.08 8.74 24.22
C ARG A 155 14.93 7.22 24.27
N ARG A 156 14.02 6.63 23.49
CA ARG A 156 13.55 5.27 23.74
C ARG A 156 13.36 4.46 22.46
N THR A 157 14.01 3.30 22.41
CA THR A 157 13.55 2.19 21.58
C THR A 157 12.65 1.29 22.43
N TYR A 158 11.48 0.95 21.93
CA TYR A 158 10.56 0.03 22.60
C TYR A 158 9.67 -0.67 21.59
N THR A 159 9.56 -1.99 21.64
CA THR A 159 8.66 -2.74 20.76
C THR A 159 7.75 -3.62 21.59
N SER A 160 6.46 -3.58 21.26
CA SER A 160 5.44 -4.48 21.80
C SER A 160 4.50 -4.91 20.67
N ARG A 161 3.46 -5.68 21.01
CA ARG A 161 2.41 -6.05 20.06
C ARG A 161 1.72 -4.84 19.41
N TRP A 162 1.55 -3.74 20.15
CA TRP A 162 0.70 -2.61 19.77
C TRP A 162 1.46 -1.37 19.31
N VAL A 163 2.75 -1.30 19.61
CA VAL A 163 3.56 -0.12 19.30
C VAL A 163 5.01 -0.47 19.08
N VAL A 164 5.59 0.16 18.06
CA VAL A 164 7.02 0.21 17.80
C VAL A 164 7.47 1.64 17.95
N ARG A 165 8.34 1.87 18.93
CA ARG A 165 9.10 3.09 19.13
C ARG A 165 10.50 2.85 18.65
N ARG A 166 10.93 3.69 17.72
CA ARG A 166 12.32 3.71 17.23
C ARG A 166 12.98 4.99 17.71
N GLN A 167 14.27 4.87 18.03
CA GLN A 167 15.02 6.04 18.43
C GLN A 167 15.36 6.90 17.22
N ALA A 168 14.96 8.16 17.25
CA ALA A 168 15.39 9.20 16.31
C ALA A 168 15.14 10.58 16.92
N GLU A 169 16.06 11.49 16.66
CA GLU A 169 15.82 12.93 16.81
C GLU A 169 15.32 13.47 15.48
N LEU A 170 14.20 14.18 15.52
CA LEU A 170 13.54 14.72 14.34
C LEU A 170 13.40 16.23 14.49
N GLY A 171 13.91 17.02 13.56
CA GLY A 171 13.71 18.48 13.55
C GLY A 171 12.28 18.88 13.17
N ASP A 172 11.96 20.16 13.30
CA ASP A 172 10.62 20.69 12.96
C ASP A 172 10.31 20.57 11.47
N THR A 173 11.31 20.70 10.60
CA THR A 173 11.18 20.50 9.14
C THR A 173 10.80 19.08 8.74
N GLN A 174 11.01 18.12 9.64
CA GLN A 174 10.72 16.70 9.44
C GLN A 174 9.36 16.30 9.99
N ARG A 175 8.62 17.26 10.55
CA ARG A 175 7.32 17.07 11.18
C ARG A 175 6.25 17.89 10.45
N THR A 176 5.01 17.45 10.53
CA THR A 176 3.82 18.09 9.95
C THR A 176 2.76 18.29 11.04
N PRO A 177 1.57 18.87 10.76
CA PRO A 177 0.52 19.02 11.77
C PRO A 177 0.20 17.75 12.54
N ARG A 178 -0.30 17.93 13.76
CA ARG A 178 -0.50 16.87 14.73
C ARG A 178 -1.73 16.02 14.39
N TRP A 179 -1.60 14.69 14.41
CA TRP A 179 -2.71 13.75 14.43
C TRP A 179 -3.13 13.49 15.88
N GLN A 180 -4.36 13.88 16.25
CA GLN A 180 -4.85 13.79 17.64
C GLN A 180 -3.87 14.38 18.67
N GLY A 181 -3.24 15.52 18.33
CA GLY A 181 -2.27 16.18 19.20
C GLY A 181 -0.85 15.60 19.17
N VAL A 182 -0.57 14.57 18.38
CA VAL A 182 0.77 13.97 18.23
C VAL A 182 1.38 14.36 16.87
N PRO A 183 2.60 14.91 16.82
CA PRO A 183 3.26 15.24 15.55
C PRO A 183 3.40 14.02 14.63
N VAL A 184 3.37 14.23 13.32
CA VAL A 184 3.58 13.17 12.32
C VAL A 184 4.79 13.52 11.46
N THR A 185 5.60 12.55 11.03
CA THR A 185 6.66 12.79 10.06
C THR A 185 6.10 13.37 8.77
N THR A 186 6.82 14.26 8.07
CA THR A 186 6.39 14.75 6.76
C THR A 186 6.27 13.62 5.75
N ALA A 187 5.50 13.80 4.67
CA ALA A 187 5.34 12.77 3.65
C ALA A 187 6.69 12.34 3.01
N PRO A 188 7.60 13.26 2.61
CA PRO A 188 8.94 12.88 2.14
C PRO A 188 9.73 12.08 3.18
N ARG A 189 9.76 12.54 4.45
CA ARG A 189 10.45 11.83 5.52
C ARG A 189 9.88 10.43 5.74
N THR A 190 8.57 10.30 5.66
CA THR A 190 7.85 9.02 5.78
C THR A 190 8.26 8.05 4.68
N ALA A 191 8.28 8.49 3.41
CA ALA A 191 8.71 7.65 2.30
C ALA A 191 10.15 7.16 2.46
N ILE A 192 11.06 8.05 2.86
CA ILE A 192 12.46 7.70 3.15
C ILE A 192 12.56 6.72 4.33
N ASP A 193 11.79 6.92 5.40
CA ASP A 193 11.76 6.00 6.54
C ASP A 193 11.22 4.61 6.16
N LEU A 194 10.19 4.52 5.31
CA LEU A 194 9.70 3.25 4.77
C LEU A 194 10.81 2.51 4.01
N ALA A 195 11.54 3.23 3.14
CA ALA A 195 12.68 2.68 2.41
C ALA A 195 13.81 2.20 3.33
N ARG A 196 14.08 2.94 4.41
CA ARG A 196 15.17 2.66 5.36
C ARG A 196 14.85 1.51 6.31
N ILE A 197 13.59 1.38 6.75
CA ILE A 197 13.18 0.35 7.70
C ILE A 197 12.78 -0.94 6.98
N GLY A 198 12.07 -0.83 5.86
CA GLY A 198 11.51 -1.97 5.10
C GLY A 198 12.45 -2.49 4.04
N THR A 199 12.10 -2.29 2.78
CA THR A 199 12.84 -2.69 1.58
C THR A 199 12.98 -1.53 0.59
N THR A 200 13.82 -1.68 -0.43
CA THR A 200 13.90 -0.71 -1.53
C THR A 200 12.55 -0.56 -2.23
N LEU A 201 11.78 -1.64 -2.40
CA LEU A 201 10.45 -1.61 -3.02
C LEU A 201 9.43 -0.82 -2.19
N ASP A 202 9.46 -0.97 -0.86
CA ASP A 202 8.59 -0.17 0.03
C ASP A 202 8.85 1.33 -0.13
N GLY A 203 10.13 1.70 -0.24
CA GLY A 203 10.56 3.06 -0.52
C GLY A 203 10.13 3.53 -1.91
N LEU A 204 10.38 2.71 -2.93
CA LEU A 204 10.09 3.03 -4.33
C LEU A 204 8.62 3.37 -4.49
N VAL A 205 7.73 2.49 -4.01
CA VAL A 205 6.27 2.70 -4.10
C VAL A 205 5.85 4.01 -3.44
N ALA A 206 6.41 4.32 -2.27
CA ALA A 206 6.12 5.56 -1.56
C ALA A 206 6.65 6.81 -2.30
N CYS A 207 7.89 6.74 -2.79
CA CYS A 207 8.51 7.83 -3.55
C CYS A 207 7.77 8.08 -4.86
N ASP A 208 7.50 7.03 -5.62
CA ASP A 208 6.83 7.09 -6.92
C ASP A 208 5.42 7.68 -6.78
N TRP A 209 4.67 7.24 -5.77
CA TRP A 209 3.36 7.79 -5.44
C TRP A 209 3.40 9.29 -5.10
N LEU A 210 4.36 9.71 -4.27
CA LEU A 210 4.50 11.14 -3.91
C LEU A 210 4.89 11.99 -5.12
N LEU A 211 5.75 11.47 -6.00
CA LEU A 211 6.14 12.15 -7.25
C LEU A 211 4.96 12.26 -8.21
N ALA A 212 4.18 11.19 -8.39
CA ALA A 212 3.02 11.16 -9.26
C ALA A 212 1.92 12.11 -8.76
N ASP A 213 1.61 12.07 -7.47
CA ASP A 213 0.64 12.96 -6.85
C ASP A 213 1.09 14.44 -6.92
N ALA A 214 2.37 14.74 -6.65
CA ALA A 214 2.89 16.09 -6.80
C ALA A 214 2.86 16.57 -8.26
N ALA A 215 3.09 15.66 -9.22
CA ALA A 215 2.96 15.94 -10.65
C ALA A 215 1.51 16.23 -11.05
N GLY A 216 0.55 15.45 -10.55
CA GLY A 216 -0.87 15.66 -10.81
C GLY A 216 -1.37 17.00 -10.26
N ARG A 217 -0.87 17.44 -9.11
CA ARG A 217 -1.27 18.69 -8.45
C ARG A 217 -0.59 19.94 -9.01
N HIS A 218 0.69 19.82 -9.40
CA HIS A 218 1.53 20.98 -9.70
C HIS A 218 2.46 20.79 -10.93
N GLY A 219 2.15 19.82 -11.79
CA GLY A 219 2.90 19.56 -13.02
C GLY A 219 4.34 19.12 -12.77
N HIS A 220 5.18 19.29 -13.79
CA HIS A 220 6.60 18.92 -13.76
C HIS A 220 7.34 19.56 -12.57
N ASP A 221 7.11 20.84 -12.30
CA ASP A 221 7.79 21.54 -11.20
C ASP A 221 7.37 20.99 -9.82
N GLY A 222 6.12 20.54 -9.69
CA GLY A 222 5.64 19.82 -8.52
C GLY A 222 6.43 18.56 -8.24
N ARG A 223 6.58 17.73 -9.28
CA ARG A 223 7.37 16.50 -9.23
C ARG A 223 8.81 16.78 -8.83
N GLN A 224 9.44 17.77 -9.45
CA GLN A 224 10.84 18.13 -9.21
C GLN A 224 11.06 18.61 -7.76
N ARG A 225 10.22 19.54 -7.27
CA ARG A 225 10.27 19.99 -5.87
C ARG A 225 10.05 18.85 -4.88
N MET A 226 9.16 17.90 -5.19
CA MET A 226 8.95 16.74 -4.32
C MET A 226 10.18 15.82 -4.29
N ARG A 227 10.85 15.62 -5.43
CA ARG A 227 12.10 14.87 -5.51
C ARG A 227 13.19 15.53 -4.66
N GLU A 228 13.35 16.85 -4.75
CA GLU A 228 14.31 17.62 -3.96
C GLU A 228 14.05 17.45 -2.45
N ARG A 229 12.80 17.58 -2.01
CA ARG A 229 12.42 17.36 -0.60
C ARG A 229 12.69 15.94 -0.11
N MET A 230 12.57 14.92 -0.97
CA MET A 230 12.94 13.56 -0.63
C MET A 230 14.46 13.37 -0.56
N ALA A 231 15.22 14.04 -1.44
CA ALA A 231 16.68 14.04 -1.38
C ALA A 231 17.21 14.74 -0.11
N GLU A 232 16.60 15.86 0.29
CA GLU A 232 16.85 16.50 1.59
C GLU A 232 16.57 15.55 2.76
N ALA A 233 15.42 14.87 2.74
CA ALA A 233 15.09 13.88 3.77
C ALA A 233 16.08 12.71 3.83
N ILE A 234 16.68 12.30 2.69
CA ILE A 234 17.78 11.33 2.65
C ILE A 234 19.04 11.90 3.31
N ASN A 235 19.39 13.15 3.04
CA ASN A 235 20.55 13.82 3.61
C ASN A 235 20.43 13.96 5.13
N ASP A 236 19.24 14.30 5.64
CA ASP A 236 18.94 14.30 7.07
C ASP A 236 19.08 12.91 7.72
N CYS A 237 19.01 11.85 6.92
CA CYS A 237 19.17 10.46 7.35
C CYS A 237 20.59 9.94 7.15
N SER A 238 21.56 10.80 6.82
CA SER A 238 22.95 10.40 6.59
C SER A 238 23.53 9.65 7.79
N GLY A 239 24.34 8.64 7.53
CA GLY A 239 24.90 7.74 8.55
C GLY A 239 23.91 6.76 9.19
N LEU A 240 22.60 6.92 8.98
CA LEU A 240 21.62 6.02 9.56
C LEU A 240 21.45 4.75 8.72
N ARG A 241 21.15 3.64 9.40
CA ARG A 241 20.93 2.33 8.75
C ARG A 241 19.85 2.43 7.68
N GLY A 242 20.13 1.82 6.53
CA GLY A 242 19.20 1.72 5.41
C GLY A 242 19.18 2.93 4.47
N VAL A 243 19.99 3.98 4.70
CA VAL A 243 19.98 5.19 3.84
C VAL A 243 20.30 4.89 2.37
N ASN A 244 21.16 3.90 2.08
CA ASN A 244 21.45 3.49 0.70
C ASN A 244 20.23 2.84 0.01
N ARG A 245 19.36 2.16 0.75
CA ARG A 245 18.09 1.65 0.19
C ARG A 245 17.14 2.80 -0.15
N ALA A 246 17.14 3.85 0.66
CA ALA A 246 16.35 5.05 0.36
C ALA A 246 16.85 5.80 -0.88
N ARG A 247 18.16 5.89 -1.07
CA ARG A 247 18.76 6.42 -2.30
C ARG A 247 18.33 5.59 -3.51
N ALA A 248 18.58 4.28 -3.48
CA ALA A 248 18.20 3.38 -4.57
C ALA A 248 16.69 3.42 -4.90
N ALA A 249 15.84 3.56 -3.87
CA ALA A 249 14.40 3.71 -4.04
C ALA A 249 14.02 5.02 -4.77
N LEU A 250 14.59 6.15 -4.36
CA LEU A 250 14.33 7.44 -4.99
C LEU A 250 14.90 7.52 -6.41
N ASP A 251 16.07 6.92 -6.64
CA ASP A 251 16.71 6.83 -7.95
C ASP A 251 15.86 5.99 -8.92
N SER A 252 15.20 4.95 -8.42
CA SER A 252 14.30 4.09 -9.21
C SER A 252 12.91 4.70 -9.45
N ALA A 253 12.49 5.67 -8.64
CA ALA A 253 11.16 6.27 -8.76
C ALA A 253 11.11 7.23 -9.95
N THR A 254 10.10 7.14 -10.80
CA THR A 254 9.94 8.03 -11.98
C THR A 254 8.85 9.09 -11.77
N GLY A 255 7.86 8.77 -10.95
CA GLY A 255 6.63 9.55 -10.75
C GLY A 255 5.64 9.42 -11.90
N SER A 256 5.80 8.40 -12.75
CA SER A 256 4.97 8.17 -13.94
C SER A 256 4.09 6.92 -13.86
N SER A 257 4.32 6.05 -12.87
CA SER A 257 3.50 4.86 -12.68
C SER A 257 2.15 5.23 -12.07
N GLU A 258 1.07 4.64 -12.56
CA GLU A 258 -0.30 4.89 -12.09
C GLU A 258 -0.72 3.90 -11.01
N SER A 259 0.06 2.84 -10.82
CA SER A 259 -0.20 1.80 -9.83
C SER A 259 1.08 1.29 -9.16
N VAL A 260 0.91 0.73 -7.95
CA VAL A 260 1.99 0.03 -7.21
C VAL A 260 2.62 -1.08 -8.07
N SER A 261 1.79 -1.79 -8.84
CA SER A 261 2.24 -2.88 -9.71
C SER A 261 3.11 -2.40 -10.86
N GLU A 262 2.79 -1.25 -11.46
CA GLU A 262 3.63 -0.63 -12.49
C GLU A 262 4.98 -0.18 -11.93
N SER A 263 5.02 0.48 -10.76
CA SER A 263 6.28 0.89 -10.14
C SER A 263 7.20 -0.33 -9.89
N ILE A 264 6.63 -1.44 -9.43
CA ILE A 264 7.38 -2.69 -9.20
C ILE A 264 7.79 -3.32 -10.54
N ALA A 265 6.90 -3.36 -11.53
CA ALA A 265 7.22 -3.93 -12.84
C ALA A 265 8.38 -3.22 -13.51
N LEU A 266 8.37 -1.87 -13.52
CA LEU A 266 9.48 -1.07 -14.03
C LEU A 266 10.79 -1.40 -13.33
N HIS A 267 10.78 -1.42 -11.99
CA HIS A 267 11.97 -1.75 -11.21
C HIS A 267 12.49 -3.15 -11.54
N ARG A 268 11.62 -4.15 -11.67
CA ARG A 268 12.02 -5.52 -12.03
C ARG A 268 12.58 -5.60 -13.45
N MET A 269 11.98 -4.89 -14.40
CA MET A 269 12.49 -4.85 -15.77
C MET A 269 13.86 -4.16 -15.85
N ASN A 270 14.08 -3.10 -15.07
CA ASN A 270 15.39 -2.47 -14.92
C ASN A 270 16.42 -3.41 -14.27
N GLU A 271 16.04 -4.17 -13.22
CA GLU A 271 16.91 -5.19 -12.61
C GLU A 271 17.29 -6.31 -13.59
N LEU A 272 16.42 -6.57 -14.57
CA LEU A 272 16.65 -7.51 -15.66
C LEU A 272 17.50 -6.94 -16.81
N GLY A 273 17.92 -5.67 -16.71
CA GLY A 273 18.77 -5.03 -17.71
C GLY A 273 18.02 -4.59 -18.97
N ILE A 274 16.69 -4.43 -18.90
CA ILE A 274 15.90 -3.90 -20.01
C ILE A 274 16.10 -2.39 -20.06
N GLU A 275 16.56 -1.89 -21.20
CA GLU A 275 16.79 -0.47 -21.46
C GLU A 275 15.63 0.15 -22.24
N ASP A 276 15.59 1.48 -22.33
CA ASP A 276 14.62 2.26 -23.12
C ASP A 276 13.13 1.92 -22.86
N ILE A 277 12.79 1.60 -21.62
CA ILE A 277 11.41 1.35 -21.19
C ILE A 277 10.64 2.67 -21.15
N ARG A 278 9.69 2.84 -22.09
CA ARG A 278 8.82 4.02 -22.13
C ARG A 278 7.51 3.72 -21.41
N GLN A 279 7.12 4.59 -20.47
CA GLN A 279 5.88 4.43 -19.70
C GLN A 279 4.72 5.23 -20.31
N GLN A 280 3.48 4.77 -20.11
CA GLN A 280 2.25 5.52 -20.33
C GLN A 280 2.11 6.10 -21.76
N ILE A 281 2.47 5.30 -22.76
CA ILE A 281 2.50 5.73 -24.17
C ILE A 281 1.12 5.63 -24.80
N VAL A 282 0.69 6.70 -25.47
CA VAL A 282 -0.51 6.70 -26.30
C VAL A 282 -0.16 6.16 -27.68
N ILE A 283 -0.79 5.05 -28.07
CA ILE A 283 -0.67 4.45 -29.40
C ILE A 283 -1.78 5.00 -30.29
N ARG A 284 -1.38 5.44 -31.48
CA ARG A 284 -2.26 6.00 -32.51
C ARG A 284 -2.09 5.22 -33.81
N ASP A 285 -3.18 5.05 -34.55
CA ASP A 285 -3.13 4.41 -35.86
C ASP A 285 -2.63 5.35 -36.97
N SER A 286 -2.62 4.86 -38.21
CA SER A 286 -2.20 5.61 -39.39
C SER A 286 -3.07 6.83 -39.70
N GLU A 287 -4.28 6.91 -39.14
CA GLU A 287 -5.21 8.02 -39.28
C GLU A 287 -5.14 8.98 -38.07
N ASP A 288 -4.10 8.86 -37.24
CA ASP A 288 -3.87 9.61 -35.99
C ASP A 288 -4.95 9.35 -34.90
N SER A 289 -5.80 8.33 -35.08
CA SER A 289 -6.83 7.97 -34.11
C SER A 289 -6.23 7.21 -32.93
N VAL A 290 -6.63 7.58 -31.71
CA VAL A 290 -6.12 6.95 -30.48
C VAL A 290 -6.68 5.54 -30.34
N ILE A 291 -5.78 4.56 -30.36
CA ILE A 291 -6.08 3.14 -30.11
C ILE A 291 -6.14 2.86 -28.61
N GLY A 292 -5.25 3.48 -27.85
CA GLY A 292 -5.24 3.38 -26.39
C GLY A 292 -3.91 3.84 -25.79
N ARG A 293 -3.88 3.92 -24.46
CA ARG A 293 -2.67 4.14 -23.69
C ARG A 293 -2.21 2.82 -23.10
N VAL A 294 -0.91 2.55 -23.16
CA VAL A 294 -0.28 1.32 -22.67
C VAL A 294 0.65 1.61 -21.51
N ASP A 295 0.77 0.66 -20.57
CA ASP A 295 1.60 0.86 -19.37
C ASP A 295 3.08 1.01 -19.73
N PHE A 296 3.61 0.11 -20.55
CA PHE A 296 5.00 0.15 -21.03
C PHE A 296 5.12 -0.20 -22.51
N LEU A 297 6.13 0.41 -23.15
CA LEU A 297 6.55 0.12 -24.51
C LEU A 297 8.07 -0.05 -24.57
N VAL A 298 8.52 -1.21 -25.04
CA VAL A 298 9.93 -1.55 -25.26
C VAL A 298 10.15 -2.01 -26.70
N VAL A 299 11.40 -2.11 -27.15
CA VAL A 299 11.76 -2.68 -28.45
C VAL A 299 12.46 -4.02 -28.21
N ALA A 300 11.94 -5.09 -28.80
CA ALA A 300 12.53 -6.41 -28.72
C ALA A 300 13.84 -6.51 -29.52
N ALA A 301 14.62 -7.56 -29.28
CA ALA A 301 15.88 -7.80 -29.99
C ALA A 301 15.69 -7.99 -31.51
N ASP A 302 14.51 -8.44 -31.93
CA ASP A 302 14.09 -8.56 -33.34
C ASP A 302 13.53 -7.24 -33.93
N SER A 303 13.72 -6.11 -33.25
CA SER A 303 13.17 -4.78 -33.58
C SER A 303 11.64 -4.66 -33.53
N THR A 304 10.93 -5.68 -33.03
CA THR A 304 9.47 -5.60 -32.84
C THR A 304 9.13 -4.72 -31.64
N PRO A 305 8.19 -3.75 -31.75
CA PRO A 305 7.71 -3.02 -30.59
C PRO A 305 6.86 -3.94 -29.70
N VAL A 306 7.16 -3.98 -28.40
CA VAL A 306 6.45 -4.80 -27.42
C VAL A 306 5.74 -3.90 -26.40
N VAL A 307 4.43 -4.02 -26.36
CA VAL A 307 3.57 -3.46 -25.32
C VAL A 307 3.57 -4.41 -24.13
N ILE A 308 3.82 -3.90 -22.93
CA ILE A 308 3.70 -4.65 -21.68
C ILE A 308 2.63 -3.97 -20.83
N GLU A 309 1.58 -4.70 -20.48
CA GLU A 309 0.48 -4.25 -19.62
C GLU A 309 0.57 -4.96 -18.27
N VAL A 310 0.37 -4.23 -17.18
CA VAL A 310 0.46 -4.76 -15.83
C VAL A 310 -0.92 -4.80 -15.20
N ASP A 311 -1.47 -6.00 -15.13
CA ASP A 311 -2.74 -6.22 -14.45
C ASP A 311 -2.53 -6.21 -12.94
N GLY A 312 -3.01 -5.14 -12.30
CA GLY A 312 -3.08 -5.04 -10.85
C GLY A 312 -3.85 -6.22 -10.24
N ALA A 313 -3.45 -6.63 -9.03
CA ALA A 313 -4.09 -7.73 -8.28
C ALA A 313 -5.60 -7.55 -8.06
N ILE A 314 -6.11 -6.33 -8.23
CA ILE A 314 -7.49 -5.91 -7.99
C ILE A 314 -8.44 -6.34 -9.14
N LYS A 315 -7.93 -6.68 -10.33
CA LYS A 315 -8.79 -7.08 -11.47
C LYS A 315 -9.34 -8.52 -11.40
N TYR A 316 -9.02 -9.29 -10.37
CA TYR A 316 -9.53 -10.66 -10.20
C TYR A 316 -10.24 -10.87 -8.85
N SER A 317 -11.21 -10.01 -8.52
CA SER A 317 -12.33 -10.44 -7.68
C SER A 317 -13.40 -11.03 -8.62
N GLY A 318 -13.49 -12.35 -8.66
CA GLY A 318 -14.39 -13.07 -9.56
C GLY A 318 -15.83 -12.56 -9.51
N TYR A 319 -16.27 -11.96 -10.60
CA TYR A 319 -17.60 -12.00 -11.23
C TYR A 319 -17.61 -10.91 -12.33
N HIS A 320 -17.02 -11.21 -13.49
CA HIS A 320 -17.64 -10.70 -14.70
C HIS A 320 -18.84 -11.62 -14.92
N SER A 321 -20.00 -11.15 -14.44
CA SER A 321 -21.27 -11.76 -14.81
C SER A 321 -21.23 -12.03 -16.31
N VAL A 322 -21.50 -13.27 -16.69
CA VAL A 322 -21.87 -13.65 -18.05
C VAL A 322 -23.17 -12.92 -18.36
N GLY A 323 -23.07 -11.63 -18.63
CA GLY A 323 -24.13 -10.73 -19.00
C GLY A 323 -24.01 -10.49 -20.49
N THR A 324 -24.87 -11.19 -21.24
CA THR A 324 -25.27 -10.94 -22.63
C THR A 324 -24.15 -10.59 -23.62
N ALA A 325 -23.90 -11.51 -24.56
CA ALA A 325 -23.16 -11.25 -25.79
C ALA A 325 -23.70 -9.98 -26.47
N GLY A 326 -22.96 -8.88 -26.36
CA GLY A 326 -23.29 -7.57 -26.90
C GLY A 326 -22.06 -6.68 -26.96
N ALA A 327 -22.04 -5.73 -27.90
CA ALA A 327 -20.89 -4.87 -28.24
C ALA A 327 -20.40 -3.95 -27.09
N ASP A 328 -21.14 -3.87 -25.98
CA ASP A 328 -20.82 -3.05 -24.81
C ASP A 328 -20.08 -3.82 -23.68
N ASN A 329 -19.68 -5.07 -23.94
CA ASN A 329 -18.87 -5.82 -22.99
C ASN A 329 -17.45 -5.21 -22.87
N PRO A 330 -16.99 -4.80 -21.67
CA PRO A 330 -15.63 -4.29 -21.45
C PRO A 330 -14.53 -5.25 -21.95
N LEU A 331 -14.74 -6.56 -21.85
CA LEU A 331 -13.82 -7.58 -22.35
C LEU A 331 -13.74 -7.58 -23.88
N PHE A 332 -14.86 -7.28 -24.56
CA PHE A 332 -14.88 -7.17 -26.01
C PHE A 332 -14.13 -5.92 -26.48
N ARG A 333 -14.28 -4.79 -25.77
CA ARG A 333 -13.51 -3.57 -26.04
C ARG A 333 -12.02 -3.79 -25.81
N GLU A 334 -11.65 -4.47 -24.74
CA GLU A 334 -10.24 -4.78 -24.44
C GLU A 334 -9.62 -5.74 -25.47
N LYS A 335 -10.36 -6.77 -25.89
CA LYS A 335 -9.94 -7.66 -26.98
C LYS A 335 -9.78 -6.92 -28.30
N LYS A 336 -10.73 -6.06 -28.67
CA LYS A 336 -10.66 -5.25 -29.91
C LYS A 336 -9.45 -4.32 -29.91
N ARG A 337 -9.09 -3.76 -28.75
CA ARG A 337 -7.89 -2.94 -28.56
C ARG A 337 -6.62 -3.76 -28.76
N GLU A 338 -6.54 -4.94 -28.16
CA GLU A 338 -5.39 -5.83 -28.33
C GLU A 338 -5.22 -6.29 -29.78
N ASP A 339 -6.32 -6.67 -30.44
CA ASP A 339 -6.31 -7.06 -31.86
C ASP A 339 -5.85 -5.89 -32.75
N ALA A 340 -6.21 -4.64 -32.40
CA ALA A 340 -5.72 -3.46 -33.12
C ALA A 340 -4.21 -3.25 -32.94
N LEU A 341 -3.70 -3.36 -31.71
CA LEU A 341 -2.25 -3.30 -31.44
C LEU A 341 -1.49 -4.38 -32.21
N ARG A 342 -2.00 -5.63 -32.22
CA ARG A 342 -1.38 -6.74 -32.96
C ARG A 342 -1.37 -6.50 -34.47
N ARG A 343 -2.46 -5.97 -35.04
CA ARG A 343 -2.50 -5.59 -36.48
C ARG A 343 -1.50 -4.52 -36.86
N MET A 344 -1.14 -3.65 -35.92
CA MET A 344 -0.12 -2.62 -36.10
C MET A 344 1.31 -3.12 -35.87
N GLY A 345 1.50 -4.43 -35.65
CA GLY A 345 2.81 -5.05 -35.46
C GLY A 345 3.33 -5.03 -34.02
N TYR A 346 2.52 -4.63 -33.04
CA TYR A 346 2.91 -4.73 -31.64
C TYR A 346 2.74 -6.16 -31.12
N ARG A 347 3.75 -6.62 -30.38
CA ARG A 347 3.61 -7.78 -29.50
C ARG A 347 3.05 -7.31 -28.16
N VAL A 348 2.14 -8.07 -27.57
CA VAL A 348 1.51 -7.70 -26.27
C VAL A 348 1.85 -8.76 -25.24
N VAL A 349 2.42 -8.31 -24.11
CA VAL A 349 2.71 -9.11 -22.92
C VAL A 349 1.85 -8.59 -21.78
N ARG A 350 1.14 -9.48 -21.08
CA ARG A 350 0.42 -9.13 -19.85
C ARG A 350 1.13 -9.73 -18.66
N LEU A 351 1.48 -8.88 -17.70
CA LEU A 351 2.07 -9.29 -16.43
C LEU A 351 0.99 -9.23 -15.36
N VAL A 352 0.84 -10.31 -14.60
CA VAL A 352 0.02 -10.30 -13.39
C VAL A 352 0.89 -10.07 -12.17
N TRP A 353 0.26 -9.66 -11.06
CA TRP A 353 0.95 -9.42 -9.78
C TRP A 353 1.93 -10.54 -9.37
N ALA A 354 1.56 -11.81 -9.59
CA ALA A 354 2.41 -12.96 -9.24
C ALA A 354 3.72 -13.00 -10.04
N ASP A 355 3.71 -12.57 -11.29
CA ASP A 355 4.90 -12.57 -12.16
C ASP A 355 5.97 -11.62 -11.61
N LEU A 356 5.56 -10.50 -11.01
CA LEU A 356 6.47 -9.48 -10.46
C LEU A 356 7.31 -9.95 -9.26
N TRP A 357 6.94 -11.09 -8.66
CA TRP A 357 7.61 -11.69 -7.51
C TRP A 357 8.40 -12.95 -7.84
N ASP A 358 8.19 -13.53 -9.02
CA ASP A 358 8.98 -14.63 -9.57
C ASP A 358 9.82 -14.11 -10.74
N VAL A 359 11.04 -13.67 -10.42
CA VAL A 359 11.97 -13.09 -11.40
C VAL A 359 12.28 -14.07 -12.54
N SER A 360 12.27 -15.38 -12.28
CA SER A 360 12.54 -16.38 -13.31
C SER A 360 11.38 -16.48 -14.29
N ARG A 361 10.15 -16.49 -13.77
CA ARG A 361 8.93 -16.48 -14.58
C ARG A 361 8.77 -15.17 -15.35
N LEU A 362 9.03 -14.02 -14.72
CA LEU A 362 9.03 -12.73 -15.39
C LEU A 362 10.01 -12.72 -16.57
N ARG A 363 11.26 -13.14 -16.35
CA ARG A 363 12.28 -13.23 -17.41
C ARG A 363 11.83 -14.15 -18.55
N MET A 364 11.23 -15.30 -18.23
CA MET A 364 10.69 -16.23 -19.23
C MET A 364 9.62 -15.54 -20.11
N LEU A 365 8.62 -14.90 -19.50
CA LEU A 365 7.56 -14.19 -20.24
C LEU A 365 8.11 -13.08 -21.15
N LEU A 366 9.12 -12.34 -20.67
CA LEU A 366 9.77 -11.28 -21.44
C LEU A 366 10.59 -11.85 -22.62
N ARG A 367 11.29 -12.97 -22.42
CA ARG A 367 12.06 -13.66 -23.47
C ARG A 367 11.18 -14.33 -24.51
N GLU A 368 10.03 -14.87 -24.14
CA GLU A 368 9.00 -15.34 -25.10
C GLU A 368 8.55 -14.20 -26.02
N ALA A 369 8.62 -12.96 -25.55
CA ALA A 369 8.40 -11.76 -26.34
C ALA A 369 9.67 -11.17 -26.97
N HIS A 370 10.77 -11.95 -27.03
CA HIS A 370 12.07 -11.58 -27.58
C HIS A 370 12.70 -10.32 -26.98
N ILE A 371 12.34 -9.96 -25.74
CA ILE A 371 12.99 -8.88 -25.01
C ILE A 371 14.29 -9.43 -24.41
N ALA A 372 15.41 -8.73 -24.65
CA ALA A 372 16.72 -9.10 -24.12
C ALA A 372 16.77 -8.85 -22.59
N CYS A 373 16.97 -9.92 -21.80
CA CYS A 373 17.02 -9.88 -20.32
C CYS A 373 17.50 -11.19 -19.67
#